data_AF-A0A3A4WMH9-F1
#
_entry.id   AF-A0A3A4WMH9-F1
#
_cell.length_a   1.000
_cell.length_b   1.000
_cell.length_c   1.000
_cell.angle_alpha   90.00
_cell.angle_beta   90.00
_cell.angle_gamma   90.00
#
_symmetry.space_group_name_H-M   'P 1'
#
loop_
_entity.id
_entity.type
_entity.pdbx_description
1 polymer ?
#
loop_
_entity_poly.entity_id
_entity_poly.type
_entity_poly.pdbx_seq_one_letter_code
_entity_poly.pdbx_strand_id
1 'polypeptide(L)'
;MPITAHFQQVIAFGKSGYSLFYGKTRHRFDVAFDGRLRQEIEDIAGRAHALIASGITPKASFEKKCSQCSLMDICLPKTVDRGRNIKRYLLGAIEK
;
A
#
# COMPACT_ATOMS: atom_id res chain seq x y z
N MET A 1 -11.96 -19.51 1.33
CA MET A 1 -11.71 -18.08 1.63
C MET A 1 -11.33 -17.38 0.32
N PRO A 2 -12.22 -16.63 -0.34
CA PRO A 2 -11.85 -15.97 -1.59
C PRO A 2 -11.40 -14.53 -1.30
N ILE A 3 -10.09 -14.33 -1.34
CA ILE A 3 -9.48 -13.03 -1.63
C ILE A 3 -9.67 -12.82 -3.14
N THR A 4 -10.75 -12.16 -3.55
CA THR A 4 -10.90 -11.58 -4.88
C THR A 4 -11.66 -10.27 -4.77
N ALA A 5 -11.01 -9.28 -4.17
CA ALA A 5 -11.29 -7.89 -4.48
C ALA A 5 -10.71 -7.61 -5.87
N HIS A 6 -11.47 -7.98 -6.91
CA HIS A 6 -11.26 -7.51 -8.27
C HIS A 6 -11.42 -5.99 -8.25
N PHE A 7 -10.30 -5.30 -8.06
CA PHE A 7 -10.19 -3.84 -8.07
C PHE A 7 -10.33 -3.35 -9.52
N GLN A 8 -11.56 -3.31 -10.03
CA GLN A 8 -11.94 -2.44 -11.14
C GLN A 8 -12.76 -1.31 -10.55
N GLN A 9 -12.06 -0.34 -9.95
CA GLN A 9 -12.64 0.95 -9.60
C GLN A 9 -12.39 1.87 -10.80
N VAL A 10 -13.44 2.15 -11.55
CA VAL A 10 -13.42 3.21 -12.55
C VAL A 10 -14.06 4.43 -11.91
N ILE A 11 -13.30 5.52 -11.80
CA ILE A 11 -13.84 6.83 -11.44
C ILE A 11 -14.54 7.36 -12.68
N ALA A 12 -15.87 7.54 -12.59
CA ALA A 12 -16.66 8.10 -13.67
C ALA A 12 -17.18 9.48 -13.25
N PHE A 13 -16.94 10.48 -14.10
CA PHE A 13 -17.56 11.79 -13.99
C PHE A 13 -18.91 11.76 -14.74
N GLY A 14 -20.01 12.00 -14.03
CA GLY A 14 -21.36 12.05 -14.61
C GLY A 14 -22.02 13.40 -14.44
N LYS A 15 -23.22 13.57 -15.00
CA LYS A 15 -24.04 14.79 -14.91
C LYS A 15 -24.32 15.28 -13.47
N SER A 16 -24.15 14.42 -12.46
CA SER A 16 -24.41 14.69 -11.04
C SER A 16 -23.15 14.80 -10.17
N GLY A 17 -21.95 14.79 -10.76
CA GLY A 17 -20.67 14.85 -10.02
C GLY A 17 -19.82 13.60 -10.18
N TYR A 18 -18.93 13.36 -9.20
CA TYR A 18 -18.00 12.24 -9.23
C TYR A 18 -18.61 10.98 -8.59
N SER A 19 -18.24 9.82 -9.12
CA SER A 19 -18.74 8.54 -8.63
C SER A 19 -17.71 7.42 -8.78
N LEU A 20 -17.73 6.47 -7.85
CA LEU A 20 -17.07 5.18 -7.94
C LEU A 20 -18.05 4.14 -8.46
N PHE A 21 -17.66 3.42 -9.50
CA PHE A 21 -18.43 2.30 -10.02
C PHE A 21 -17.71 0.98 -9.76
N TYR A 22 -18.38 0.06 -9.08
CA TYR A 22 -17.89 -1.30 -8.85
C TYR A 22 -18.40 -2.23 -9.95
N GLY A 23 -17.51 -2.60 -10.89
CA GLY A 23 -17.90 -3.39 -12.06
C GLY A 23 -18.55 -4.76 -11.75
N LYS A 24 -18.14 -5.41 -10.65
CA LYS A 24 -18.65 -6.74 -10.27
C LYS A 24 -20.11 -6.72 -9.80
N THR A 25 -20.49 -5.73 -9.00
CA THR A 25 -21.83 -5.61 -8.41
C THR A 25 -22.70 -4.58 -9.13
N ARG A 26 -22.11 -3.84 -10.08
CA ARG A 26 -22.72 -2.73 -10.82
C ARG A 26 -23.31 -1.63 -9.93
N HIS A 27 -22.75 -1.49 -8.72
CA HIS A 27 -23.13 -0.40 -7.82
C HIS A 27 -22.33 0.86 -8.11
N ARG A 28 -23.05 1.99 -8.08
CA ARG A 28 -22.50 3.34 -8.16
C ARG A 28 -22.54 3.96 -6.77
N PHE A 29 -21.44 4.57 -6.37
CA PHE A 29 -21.33 5.34 -5.14
C PHE A 29 -20.93 6.75 -5.53
N ASP A 30 -21.76 7.73 -5.22
CA ASP A 30 -21.40 9.12 -5.41
C ASP A 30 -20.35 9.52 -4.36
N VAL A 31 -19.33 10.24 -4.79
CA VAL A 31 -18.21 10.65 -3.94
C VAL A 31 -17.99 12.14 -4.09
N ALA A 32 -17.92 12.84 -2.97
CA ALA A 32 -17.53 14.24 -2.95
C ALA A 32 -16.00 14.34 -2.99
N PHE A 33 -15.45 14.88 -4.09
CA PHE A 33 -14.05 15.32 -4.11
C PHE A 33 -14.02 16.80 -3.72
N ASP A 34 -13.84 17.06 -2.44
CA ASP A 34 -13.69 18.42 -1.92
C ASP A 34 -12.22 18.89 -1.98
N GLY A 35 -11.99 20.15 -1.59
CA GLY A 35 -10.65 20.74 -1.59
C GLY A 35 -9.72 20.10 -0.55
N ARG A 36 -10.27 19.67 0.60
CA ARG A 36 -9.49 19.06 1.69
C ARG A 36 -8.92 17.71 1.25
N LEU A 37 -9.74 16.87 0.62
CA LEU A 37 -9.30 15.59 0.09
C LEU A 37 -8.24 15.76 -0.99
N ARG A 38 -8.35 16.78 -1.85
CA ARG A 38 -7.31 17.09 -2.84
C ARG A 38 -5.99 17.46 -2.18
N GLN A 39 -6.02 18.35 -1.21
CA GLN A 39 -4.82 18.78 -0.49
C GLN A 39 -4.14 17.60 0.23
N GLU A 40 -4.92 16.73 0.89
CA GLU A 40 -4.38 15.54 1.54
C GLU A 40 -3.68 14.59 0.55
N ILE A 41 -4.25 14.40 -0.64
CA ILE A 41 -3.64 13.60 -1.71
C ILE A 41 -2.34 14.25 -2.22
N GLU A 42 -2.33 15.57 -2.44
CA GLU A 42 -1.14 16.32 -2.84
C GLU A 42 -0.01 16.17 -1.81
N ASP A 43 -0.32 16.31 -0.53
CA ASP A 43 0.63 16.15 0.58
C ASP A 43 1.18 14.71 0.67
N ILE A 44 0.32 13.70 0.53
CA ILE A 44 0.74 12.28 0.52
C ILE A 44 1.65 12.00 -0.68
N ALA A 45 1.27 12.46 -1.88
CA ALA A 45 2.06 12.27 -3.09
C ALA A 45 3.44 12.93 -2.96
N GLY A 46 3.49 14.17 -2.45
CA GLY A 46 4.75 14.87 -2.19
C GLY A 46 5.68 14.09 -1.24
N ARG A 47 5.13 13.56 -0.13
CA ARG A 47 5.91 12.73 0.80
C ARG A 47 6.40 11.42 0.17
N ALA A 48 5.59 10.77 -0.66
CA ALA A 48 6.00 9.57 -1.38
C ALA A 48 7.15 9.85 -2.36
N HIS A 49 7.09 10.95 -3.12
CA HIS A 49 8.18 11.36 -4.00
C HIS A 49 9.46 11.68 -3.23
N ALA A 50 9.38 12.39 -2.10
CA ALA A 50 10.54 12.68 -1.25
C ALA A 50 11.18 11.39 -0.72
N LEU A 51 10.38 10.39 -0.35
CA LEU A 51 10.86 9.10 0.13
C LEU A 51 11.63 8.34 -0.95
N ILE A 52 11.08 8.29 -2.17
CA ILE A 52 11.74 7.67 -3.32
C ILE A 52 13.05 8.40 -3.64
N ALA A 53 13.02 9.74 -3.67
CA ALA A 53 14.19 10.56 -3.97
C ALA A 53 15.31 10.40 -2.93
N SER A 54 14.97 10.14 -1.67
CA SER A 54 15.95 9.89 -0.62
C SER A 54 16.77 8.61 -0.82
N GLY A 55 16.22 7.63 -1.56
CA GLY A 55 16.82 6.30 -1.70
C GLY A 55 16.88 5.48 -0.40
N ILE A 56 16.35 6.00 0.70
CA ILE A 56 16.35 5.34 2.00
C ILE A 56 15.02 4.60 2.17
N THR A 57 15.07 3.28 2.07
CA THR A 57 13.91 2.43 2.37
C THR A 57 13.63 2.45 3.88
N PRO A 58 12.42 2.85 4.31
CA PRO A 58 12.06 2.83 5.72
C PRO A 58 12.13 1.43 6.31
N LYS A 59 12.40 1.35 7.62
CA LYS A 59 12.37 0.08 8.33
C LYS A 59 10.97 -0.53 8.25
N ALA A 60 10.90 -1.77 7.77
CA ALA A 60 9.64 -2.51 7.73
C ALA A 60 9.15 -2.83 9.14
N SER A 61 7.85 -2.62 9.37
CA SER A 61 7.12 -3.00 10.59
C SER A 61 6.04 -4.01 10.21
N PHE A 62 5.97 -5.14 10.92
CA PHE A 62 4.95 -6.15 10.61
C PHE A 62 3.60 -5.75 11.19
N GLU A 63 2.63 -5.53 10.32
CA GLU A 63 1.26 -5.17 10.68
C GLU A 63 0.23 -6.16 10.12
N LYS A 64 -1.05 -6.05 10.55
CA LYS A 64 -2.15 -6.89 10.06
C LYS A 64 -2.30 -6.85 8.53
N LYS A 65 -2.02 -5.71 7.90
CA LYS A 65 -2.08 -5.53 6.43
C LYS A 65 -1.03 -6.36 5.68
N CYS A 66 0.07 -6.72 6.32
CA CYS A 66 1.18 -7.37 5.67
C CYS A 66 0.79 -8.79 5.19
N SER A 67 -0.09 -9.50 5.88
CA SER A 67 -0.53 -10.86 5.48
C SER A 67 -1.22 -10.93 4.12
N GLN A 68 -1.74 -9.79 3.63
CA GLN A 68 -2.38 -9.65 2.32
C GLN A 68 -1.55 -8.82 1.34
N CYS A 69 -0.34 -8.39 1.74
CA CYS A 69 0.50 -7.54 0.92
C CYS A 69 1.21 -8.37 -0.15
N SER A 70 1.11 -7.94 -1.40
CA SER A 70 1.82 -8.54 -2.55
C SER A 70 3.34 -8.49 -2.43
N LEU A 71 3.89 -7.65 -1.55
CA LEU A 71 5.33 -7.51 -1.32
C LEU A 71 5.85 -8.36 -0.16
N MET A 72 5.03 -9.19 0.50
CA MET A 72 5.41 -9.94 1.70
C MET A 72 6.72 -10.74 1.53
N ASP A 73 6.84 -11.45 0.41
CA ASP A 73 7.97 -12.37 0.17
C ASP A 73 9.27 -11.65 -0.17
N ILE A 74 9.19 -10.39 -0.60
CA ILE A 74 10.35 -9.55 -0.94
C ILE A 74 10.73 -8.66 0.25
N CYS A 75 9.74 -8.06 0.91
CA CYS A 75 9.93 -7.19 2.07
C CYS A 75 10.38 -7.96 3.32
N LEU A 76 9.95 -9.22 3.47
CA LEU A 76 10.26 -10.11 4.60
C LEU A 76 10.11 -9.46 5.98
N PRO A 77 9.02 -8.72 6.28
CA PRO A 77 8.88 -7.93 7.50
C PRO A 77 9.04 -8.75 8.78
N LYS A 78 8.57 -10.01 8.81
CA LYS A 78 8.75 -10.91 9.98
C LYS A 78 10.22 -11.20 10.32
N THR A 79 11.11 -11.07 9.35
CA THR A 79 12.55 -11.31 9.53
C THR A 79 13.23 -10.07 10.09
N VAL A 80 12.92 -8.89 9.54
CA VAL A 80 13.64 -7.63 9.81
C VAL A 80 13.03 -6.75 10.91
N ASP A 81 11.73 -6.87 11.18
CA ASP A 81 10.98 -5.99 12.09
C ASP A 81 11.56 -5.97 13.52
N ARG A 82 11.91 -7.16 14.05
CA ARG A 82 12.46 -7.32 15.40
C ARG A 82 13.90 -6.84 15.60
N GLY A 83 14.49 -6.14 14.62
CA GLY A 83 15.85 -5.61 14.75
C GLY A 83 16.90 -6.69 14.91
N ARG A 84 16.72 -7.85 14.26
CA ARG A 84 17.73 -8.91 14.29
C ARG A 84 19.05 -8.36 13.80
N ASN A 85 20.12 -8.69 14.53
CA ASN A 85 21.46 -8.35 14.11
C ASN A 85 21.79 -9.10 12.81
N ILE A 86 21.97 -8.35 11.72
CA ILE A 86 22.19 -8.91 10.37
C ILE A 86 23.46 -9.76 10.33
N LYS A 87 24.53 -9.33 11.01
CA LYS A 87 25.78 -10.09 11.09
C LYS A 87 25.55 -11.49 11.65
N ARG A 88 24.76 -11.62 12.72
CA ARG A 88 24.41 -12.93 13.30
C ARG A 88 23.56 -13.78 12.37
N TYR A 89 22.63 -13.16 11.64
CA TYR A 89 21.81 -13.86 10.65
C TYR A 89 22.66 -14.43 9.51
N LEU A 90 23.60 -13.64 8.96
CA LEU A 90 24.48 -14.07 7.87
C LEU A 90 25.42 -15.21 8.30
N LEU A 91 26.00 -15.14 9.50
CA LEU A 91 26.87 -16.20 10.01
C LEU A 91 26.16 -17.56 10.05
N GLY A 92 24.93 -17.61 10.59
CA GLY A 92 24.14 -18.84 10.65
C GLY A 92 23.63 -19.35 9.30
N ALA A 93 23.70 -18.53 8.23
CA ALA A 93 23.32 -18.93 6.88
C ALA A 93 24.49 -19.49 6.06
N ILE A 94 25.73 -19.11 6.38
CA ILE A 94 26.96 -19.56 5.69
C ILE A 94 27.51 -20.85 6.29
N GLU A 95 27.29 -21.10 7.59
CA GLU A 95 27.81 -22.29 8.30
C GLU A 95 26.95 -23.57 8.09
N LYS A 96 26.06 -23.59 7.10
CA LYS A 96 25.28 -24.76 6.68
C LYS A 96 25.71 -25.24 5.30
#